data_AF-A0A7C7USZ5-F1
#
_entry.id   AF-A0A7C7USZ5-F1
#
_cell.length_a   1.000
_cell.length_b   1.000
_cell.length_c   1.000
_cell.angle_alpha   90.00
_cell.angle_beta   90.00
_cell.angle_gamma   90.00
#
_symmetry.space_group_name_H-M   'P 1'
#
loop_
_entity.id
_entity.type
_entity.pdbx_description
1 polymer ?
#
loop_
_entity_poly.entity_id
_entity_poly.type
_entity_poly.pdbx_seq_one_letter_code
_entity_poly.pdbx_strand_id
1 'polypeptide(L)'
;MVDEDGEETRQGGISPWFVGGAAALLTAVYGNLGSIQMIYEGYARNGAMGAFVPEANGFLKLWWAIRGFVTGPFNLPYGTGDWYWNPTRIIPAPGDVTPITEFPWFTFIYADLHAHLIALPLTLLILGWVLSVVFGRAWEGQRSPLKIGWSLVFGALAIGVLRPTNTWDFPTYLGIIGCAFLLRQWRGERINLLRVVGFAILMGGLSLVLYWPFFKYYKALHVGVGLVKGRTDFRAFVTLWGFFLFVLITFLLTELLRQRSRSGVLRFLRLVAKRWEELPHLNELYEALVRRQTTSYLLSVYALGVVLVVVAGLALLRYWVLVLLVPPLVLAALLLLYREASSEELFTCFLVFTGFLVLVGCELFYLKDFLQGGDHRRMNTIFKFYIQVWVLFGLAAAVALPRLWASLRRWRSKGLRYVWMGLFFALFFSACVYPLLGTPQRVRDRFPGERPPIGTLDGLAYMTVGSYAWPDSSNRIELKYDYEAILWLLAHVKGTPVIAEAALPYYREGGSRVASYTGLPSLLGAQHEGEQRYSWQVGQRDGEVRDFYTTGDIEYALELIRKLDISYIYVGRLERTVYDPIGLAKFDRMVEEGYLTVPYSNEEVRIYRVVERQL
;
A
#
# COMPACT_ATOMS: atom_id res chain seq x y z
N MET A 1 -30.44 -12.35 23.01
CA MET A 1 -30.93 -12.37 24.40
C MET A 1 -32.27 -11.68 24.35
N VAL A 2 -33.32 -12.43 24.64
CA VAL A 2 -34.69 -11.93 24.79
C VAL A 2 -34.81 -11.54 26.26
N ASP A 3 -35.25 -10.32 26.56
CA ASP A 3 -35.59 -9.92 27.93
C ASP A 3 -36.97 -10.51 28.32
N GLU A 4 -37.26 -10.56 29.62
CA GLU A 4 -38.44 -11.23 30.21
C GLU A 4 -39.81 -10.76 29.67
N ASP A 5 -39.87 -9.66 28.89
CA ASP A 5 -41.09 -9.10 28.30
C ASP A 5 -41.33 -9.48 26.82
N GLY A 6 -40.55 -10.38 26.22
CA GLY A 6 -40.86 -10.92 24.88
C GLY A 6 -40.72 -9.95 23.70
N GLU A 7 -40.23 -8.73 23.92
CA GLU A 7 -39.82 -7.84 22.82
C GLU A 7 -38.45 -8.29 22.28
N GLU A 8 -38.40 -8.59 20.98
CA GLU A 8 -37.15 -8.56 20.22
C GLU A 8 -36.50 -7.21 20.44
N THR A 9 -35.42 -7.17 21.23
CA THR A 9 -34.53 -6.01 21.27
C THR A 9 -33.98 -5.83 19.85
N ARG A 10 -34.65 -5.00 19.04
CA ARG A 10 -34.06 -4.34 17.89
C ARG A 10 -32.92 -3.50 18.46
N GLN A 11 -31.75 -4.12 18.64
CA GLN A 11 -30.50 -3.39 18.79
C GLN A 11 -30.50 -2.39 17.65
N GLY A 12 -30.54 -1.09 17.97
CA GLY A 12 -30.48 -0.02 16.98
C GLY A 12 -29.25 -0.25 16.11
N GLY A 13 -29.46 -0.92 14.98
CA GLY A 13 -28.39 -1.46 14.16
C GLY A 13 -27.65 -0.30 13.53
N ILE A 14 -26.35 -0.27 13.71
CA ILE A 14 -25.51 0.73 13.04
C ILE A 14 -25.64 0.46 11.54
N SER A 15 -26.00 1.50 10.79
CA SER A 15 -26.30 1.38 9.36
C SER A 15 -25.13 0.74 8.62
N PRO A 16 -25.35 -0.30 7.79
CA PRO A 16 -24.31 -0.87 6.93
C PRO A 16 -23.63 0.18 6.06
N TRP A 17 -24.37 1.23 5.66
CA TRP A 17 -23.83 2.37 4.92
C TRP A 17 -22.79 3.17 5.71
N PHE A 18 -22.99 3.33 7.02
CA PHE A 18 -22.01 3.99 7.88
C PHE A 18 -20.72 3.17 7.96
N VAL A 19 -20.83 1.84 8.15
CA VAL A 19 -19.66 0.95 8.18
C VAL A 19 -18.94 0.94 6.83
N GLY A 20 -19.68 0.89 5.72
CA GLY A 20 -19.12 0.97 4.37
C GLY A 20 -18.41 2.30 4.10
N GLY A 21 -19.00 3.42 4.51
CA GLY A 21 -18.37 4.74 4.39
C GLY A 21 -17.12 4.88 5.25
N ALA A 22 -17.15 4.37 6.50
CA ALA A 22 -15.98 4.33 7.37
C ALA A 22 -14.87 3.45 6.80
N ALA A 23 -15.22 2.30 6.21
CA ALA A 23 -14.26 1.42 5.54
C ALA A 23 -13.58 2.15 4.38
N ALA A 24 -14.36 2.75 3.47
CA ALA A 24 -13.81 3.51 2.34
C ALA A 24 -12.89 4.65 2.79
N LEU A 25 -13.29 5.42 3.82
CA LEU A 25 -12.47 6.47 4.40
C LEU A 25 -11.14 5.92 4.93
N LEU A 26 -11.19 4.90 5.80
CA LEU A 26 -10.02 4.36 6.48
C LEU A 26 -9.08 3.59 5.56
N THR A 27 -9.58 2.98 4.49
CA THR A 27 -8.77 2.21 3.53
C THR A 27 -8.23 3.03 2.37
N ALA A 28 -8.83 4.17 2.01
CA ALA A 28 -8.44 4.91 0.80
C ALA A 28 -7.98 6.35 1.05
N VAL A 29 -8.60 7.06 2.00
CA VAL A 29 -8.43 8.52 2.16
C VAL A 29 -7.63 8.87 3.42
N TYR A 30 -7.77 8.08 4.48
CA TYR A 30 -7.18 8.37 5.77
C TYR A 30 -5.64 8.40 5.71
N GLY A 31 -5.04 9.37 6.42
CA GLY A 31 -3.58 9.54 6.50
C GLY A 31 -2.98 8.95 7.79
N ASN A 32 -1.73 9.31 8.07
CA ASN A 32 -1.05 9.02 9.33
C ASN A 32 -0.79 10.30 10.15
N LEU A 33 -0.13 10.17 11.31
CA LEU A 33 0.16 11.30 12.19
C LEU A 33 1.38 12.14 11.73
N GLY A 34 1.94 11.87 10.55
CA GLY A 34 3.15 12.52 10.06
C GLY A 34 2.97 14.03 9.83
N SER A 35 1.84 14.46 9.26
CA SER A 35 1.59 15.88 9.06
C SER A 35 1.45 16.66 10.37
N ILE A 36 0.81 16.08 11.40
CA ILE A 36 0.73 16.74 12.71
C ILE A 36 2.10 16.76 13.40
N GLN A 37 2.90 15.70 13.22
CA GLN A 37 4.28 15.67 13.70
C GLN A 37 5.12 16.76 13.04
N MET A 38 4.98 16.97 11.72
CA MET A 38 5.63 18.09 11.03
C MET A 38 5.20 19.43 11.59
N ILE A 39 3.90 19.68 11.79
CA ILE A 39 3.42 20.94 12.37
C ILE A 39 4.06 21.18 13.75
N TYR A 40 4.05 20.16 14.61
CA TYR A 40 4.69 20.22 15.93
C TYR A 40 6.18 20.51 15.84
N GLU A 41 6.92 19.80 14.98
CA GLU A 41 8.36 19.99 14.80
C GLU A 41 8.71 21.34 14.17
N GLY A 42 7.89 21.84 13.24
CA GLY A 42 8.06 23.14 12.62
C GLY A 42 7.94 24.27 13.64
N TYR A 43 6.91 24.23 14.52
CA TYR A 43 6.82 25.19 15.61
C TYR A 43 7.96 25.03 16.62
N ALA A 44 8.39 23.79 16.92
CA ALA A 44 9.54 23.57 17.79
C ALA A 44 10.83 24.17 17.21
N ARG A 45 11.06 24.06 15.89
CA ARG A 45 12.20 24.70 15.22
C ARG A 45 12.13 26.23 15.32
N ASN A 46 10.95 26.81 15.08
CA ASN A 46 10.74 28.25 15.20
C ASN A 46 11.02 28.75 16.64
N GLY A 47 10.51 28.05 17.67
CA GLY A 47 10.70 28.43 19.07
C GLY A 47 12.10 28.16 19.62
N ALA A 48 12.85 27.23 19.02
CA ALA A 48 14.24 26.95 19.39
C ALA A 48 15.23 28.02 18.88
N MET A 49 14.82 28.89 17.94
CA MET A 49 15.64 30.02 17.45
C MET A 49 17.07 29.62 17.04
N GLY A 50 17.19 28.54 16.26
CA GLY A 50 18.48 28.01 15.80
C GLY A 50 19.14 26.98 16.74
N ALA A 51 18.62 26.78 17.95
CA ALA A 51 19.11 25.78 18.90
C ALA A 51 18.34 24.44 18.84
N PHE A 52 17.63 24.15 17.74
CA PHE A 52 16.81 22.94 17.65
C PHE A 52 17.70 21.69 17.58
N VAL A 53 17.51 20.76 18.51
CA VAL A 53 18.21 19.48 18.54
C VAL A 53 17.19 18.34 18.39
N PRO A 54 17.28 17.48 17.36
CA PRO A 54 16.37 16.34 17.19
C PRO A 54 16.39 15.34 18.35
N GLU A 55 17.49 15.26 19.10
CA GLU A 55 17.67 14.37 20.25
C GLU A 55 17.23 15.01 21.57
N ALA A 56 16.79 16.28 21.55
CA ALA A 56 16.33 16.97 22.75
C ALA A 56 15.19 16.21 23.45
N ASN A 57 15.17 16.31 24.77
CA ASN A 57 14.11 15.69 25.57
C ASN A 57 12.73 16.24 25.18
N GLY A 58 11.69 15.44 25.39
CA GLY A 58 10.33 15.78 24.95
C GLY A 58 9.77 17.05 25.59
N PHE A 59 10.15 17.35 26.83
CA PHE A 59 9.71 18.56 27.53
C PHE A 59 10.26 19.83 26.89
N LEU A 60 11.56 19.84 26.55
CA LEU A 60 12.21 20.96 25.90
C LEU A 60 11.64 21.18 24.50
N LYS A 61 11.41 20.10 23.74
CA LYS A 61 10.74 20.21 22.44
C LYS A 61 9.32 20.73 22.54
N LEU A 62 8.56 20.29 23.55
CA LEU A 62 7.23 20.81 23.82
C LEU A 62 7.26 22.31 24.17
N TRP A 63 8.20 22.72 25.03
CA TRP A 63 8.40 24.13 25.36
C TRP A 63 8.74 24.96 24.11
N TRP A 64 9.66 24.48 23.27
CA TRP A 64 9.96 25.13 22.00
C TRP A 64 8.75 25.17 21.07
N ALA A 65 7.95 24.11 20.98
CA ALA A 65 6.74 24.10 20.16
C ALA A 65 5.72 25.13 20.64
N ILE A 66 5.47 25.22 21.94
CA ILE A 66 4.58 26.21 22.54
C ILE A 66 5.11 27.62 22.26
N ARG A 67 6.39 27.86 22.55
CA ARG A 67 7.03 29.15 22.28
C ARG A 67 6.92 29.52 20.81
N GLY A 68 7.26 28.62 19.90
CA GLY A 68 7.20 28.86 18.46
C GLY A 68 5.78 29.03 17.93
N PHE A 69 4.78 28.39 18.53
CA PHE A 69 3.37 28.63 18.20
C PHE A 69 2.92 30.03 18.63
N VAL A 70 3.35 30.51 19.80
CA VAL A 70 2.97 31.81 20.35
C VAL A 70 3.75 32.97 19.71
N THR A 71 5.05 32.79 19.48
CA THR A 71 5.97 33.87 19.09
C THR A 71 6.53 33.73 17.68
N GLY A 72 6.38 32.56 17.05
CA GLY A 72 6.96 32.27 15.74
C GLY A 72 6.05 32.71 14.59
N PRO A 73 6.59 32.79 13.37
CA PRO A 73 5.78 33.04 12.18
C PRO A 73 4.80 31.89 11.96
N PHE A 74 3.63 32.21 11.36
CA PHE A 74 2.68 31.19 10.92
C PHE A 74 3.25 30.27 9.83
N ASN A 75 4.23 30.77 9.06
CA ASN A 75 4.94 29.96 8.07
C ASN A 75 5.89 28.98 8.77
N LEU A 76 5.62 27.69 8.55
CA LEU A 76 6.48 26.61 9.02
C LEU A 76 7.68 26.44 8.07
N PRO A 77 8.84 25.95 8.56
CA PRO A 77 10.07 25.84 7.80
C PRO A 77 10.05 24.62 6.84
N TYR A 78 9.04 24.55 5.99
CA TYR A 78 8.79 23.46 5.04
C TYR A 78 8.45 24.02 3.67
N GLY A 79 9.05 23.44 2.62
CA GLY A 79 8.70 23.71 1.23
C GLY A 79 7.40 23.02 0.82
N THR A 80 6.92 23.33 -0.38
CA THR A 80 5.70 22.71 -0.95
C THR A 80 5.80 21.18 -1.00
N GLY A 81 6.96 20.65 -1.42
CA GLY A 81 7.25 19.21 -1.47
C GLY A 81 7.11 18.48 -0.13
N ASP A 82 7.55 19.12 0.95
CA ASP A 82 7.67 18.49 2.27
C ASP A 82 6.32 17.99 2.81
N TRP A 83 5.24 18.73 2.55
CA TRP A 83 3.91 18.45 3.07
C TRP A 83 3.31 17.12 2.60
N TYR A 84 3.76 16.61 1.45
CA TYR A 84 3.28 15.35 0.92
C TYR A 84 4.36 14.25 0.89
N TRP A 85 5.65 14.59 0.84
CA TRP A 85 6.77 13.63 0.90
C TRP A 85 7.11 13.17 2.33
N ASN A 86 7.25 14.08 3.28
CA ASN A 86 7.78 13.72 4.61
C ASN A 86 6.85 12.80 5.42
N PRO A 87 5.50 12.95 5.37
CA PRO A 87 4.59 12.05 6.06
C PRO A 87 4.62 10.59 5.55
N THR A 88 5.26 10.31 4.43
CA THR A 88 5.38 8.95 3.87
C THR A 88 6.81 8.41 3.94
N ARG A 89 7.71 9.13 4.62
CA ARG A 89 9.13 8.79 4.81
C ARG A 89 9.53 9.04 6.27
N ILE A 90 8.74 8.50 7.19
CA ILE A 90 8.83 8.84 8.63
C ILE A 90 9.90 8.01 9.36
N ILE A 91 10.15 6.77 8.94
CA ILE A 91 11.06 5.87 9.65
C ILE A 91 12.50 6.36 9.47
N PRO A 92 13.17 6.88 10.52
CA PRO A 92 14.56 7.30 10.41
C PRO A 92 15.43 6.06 10.18
N ALA A 93 16.45 6.23 9.36
CA ALA A 93 17.36 5.16 9.04
C ALA A 93 18.82 5.60 9.26
N PRO A 94 19.32 5.65 10.51
CA PRO A 94 20.73 5.90 10.76
C PRO A 94 21.55 4.69 10.27
N GLY A 95 22.24 4.83 9.13
CA GLY A 95 23.02 3.74 8.51
C GLY A 95 22.19 2.75 7.68
N ASP A 96 20.99 3.14 7.24
CA ASP A 96 20.15 2.47 6.23
C ASP A 96 19.45 3.60 5.44
N VAL A 97 18.64 3.31 4.42
CA VAL A 97 17.81 4.32 3.76
C VAL A 97 16.41 4.34 4.38
N THR A 98 15.87 5.54 4.56
CA THR A 98 14.48 5.78 5.00
C THR A 98 13.52 5.03 4.09
N PRO A 99 12.85 3.98 4.59
CA PRO A 99 11.94 3.19 3.76
C PRO A 99 10.72 4.02 3.36
N ILE A 100 10.18 3.71 2.18
CA ILE A 100 8.92 4.26 1.71
C ILE A 100 7.79 3.67 2.56
N THR A 101 7.09 4.54 3.32
CA THR A 101 5.94 4.20 4.16
C THR A 101 4.70 4.92 3.66
N GLU A 102 4.37 4.67 2.40
CA GLU A 102 3.16 5.20 1.78
C GLU A 102 1.90 4.60 2.41
N PHE A 103 0.81 5.35 2.28
CA PHE A 103 -0.54 4.95 2.62
C PHE A 103 -1.46 5.37 1.46
N PRO A 104 -2.63 4.74 1.31
CA PRO A 104 -3.39 4.78 0.06
C PRO A 104 -3.64 6.19 -0.50
N TRP A 105 -3.95 7.18 0.34
CA TRP A 105 -4.19 8.55 -0.11
C TRP A 105 -2.97 9.22 -0.75
N PHE A 106 -1.74 8.96 -0.25
CA PHE A 106 -0.52 9.45 -0.89
C PHE A 106 -0.48 9.01 -2.36
N THR A 107 -0.74 7.74 -2.62
CA THR A 107 -0.65 7.16 -3.96
C THR A 107 -1.70 7.73 -4.91
N PHE A 108 -2.91 7.97 -4.41
CA PHE A 108 -3.95 8.67 -5.17
C PHE A 108 -3.51 10.09 -5.56
N ILE A 109 -2.99 10.89 -4.63
CA ILE A 109 -2.59 12.27 -4.94
C ILE A 109 -1.28 12.35 -5.72
N TYR A 110 -0.41 11.36 -5.57
CA TYR A 110 0.82 11.26 -6.34
C TYR A 110 0.53 10.98 -7.83
N ALA A 111 -0.67 10.43 -8.11
CA ALA A 111 -1.16 10.03 -9.43
C ALA A 111 -0.27 8.96 -10.07
N ASP A 112 0.27 8.07 -9.24
CA ASP A 112 1.04 6.90 -9.67
C ASP A 112 0.12 5.68 -9.65
N LEU A 113 -0.11 5.09 -10.82
CA LEU A 113 -0.84 3.83 -10.96
C LEU A 113 0.07 2.66 -10.55
N HIS A 114 0.54 2.71 -9.31
CA HIS A 114 1.50 1.75 -8.79
C HIS A 114 0.84 0.38 -8.60
N ALA A 115 1.67 -0.68 -8.62
CA ALA A 115 1.23 -2.07 -8.43
C ALA A 115 0.25 -2.27 -7.26
N HIS A 116 0.52 -1.63 -6.11
CA HIS A 116 -0.31 -1.77 -4.92
C HIS A 116 -1.62 -0.96 -5.00
N LEU A 117 -1.70 0.09 -5.81
CA LEU A 117 -2.94 0.82 -6.08
C LEU A 117 -3.88 -0.03 -6.94
N ILE A 118 -3.34 -0.68 -7.98
CA ILE A 118 -4.10 -1.62 -8.82
C ILE A 118 -4.56 -2.82 -7.98
N ALA A 119 -3.71 -3.30 -7.06
CA ALA A 119 -4.05 -4.40 -6.18
C ALA A 119 -5.11 -4.05 -5.13
N LEU A 120 -5.27 -2.77 -4.73
CA LEU A 120 -6.23 -2.36 -3.70
C LEU A 120 -7.66 -2.89 -3.94
N PRO A 121 -8.34 -2.63 -5.08
CA PRO A 121 -9.67 -3.20 -5.34
C PRO A 121 -9.67 -4.73 -5.42
N LEU A 122 -8.59 -5.35 -5.90
CA LEU A 122 -8.45 -6.81 -6.01
C LEU A 122 -8.36 -7.46 -4.64
N THR A 123 -7.61 -6.87 -3.72
CA THR A 123 -7.50 -7.36 -2.34
C THR A 123 -8.82 -7.25 -1.58
N LEU A 124 -9.56 -6.15 -1.78
CA LEU A 124 -10.92 -5.99 -1.23
C LEU A 124 -11.87 -7.06 -1.79
N LEU A 125 -11.79 -7.35 -3.10
CA LEU A 125 -12.57 -8.42 -3.74
C LEU A 125 -12.25 -9.79 -3.13
N ILE A 126 -10.98 -10.12 -2.93
CA ILE A 126 -10.55 -11.38 -2.32
C ILE A 126 -11.06 -11.48 -0.87
N LEU A 127 -10.93 -10.42 -0.08
CA LEU A 127 -11.44 -10.39 1.30
C LEU A 127 -12.96 -10.53 1.35
N GLY A 128 -13.68 -9.90 0.42
CA GLY A 128 -15.12 -10.07 0.25
C GLY A 128 -15.51 -11.50 -0.13
N TRP A 129 -14.74 -12.13 -1.03
CA TRP A 129 -14.91 -13.53 -1.38
C TRP A 129 -14.66 -14.46 -0.18
N VAL A 130 -13.56 -14.25 0.56
CA VAL A 130 -13.25 -15.00 1.80
C VAL A 130 -14.38 -14.85 2.80
N LEU A 131 -14.85 -13.62 3.02
CA LEU A 131 -15.97 -13.36 3.91
C LEU A 131 -17.22 -14.11 3.43
N SER A 132 -17.56 -14.06 2.15
CA SER A 132 -18.77 -14.71 1.60
C SER A 132 -18.71 -16.24 1.66
N VAL A 133 -17.58 -16.82 1.30
CA VAL A 133 -17.39 -18.27 1.12
C VAL A 133 -17.07 -18.98 2.43
N VAL A 134 -16.18 -18.41 3.22
CA VAL A 134 -15.59 -19.09 4.38
C VAL A 134 -16.34 -18.76 5.66
N PHE A 135 -16.65 -17.48 5.85
CA PHE A 135 -17.36 -17.00 7.04
C PHE A 135 -18.87 -16.80 6.81
N GLY A 136 -19.23 -16.53 5.56
CA GLY A 136 -20.57 -16.34 5.04
C GLY A 136 -21.15 -17.67 4.62
N ARG A 137 -22.48 -17.72 4.66
CA ARG A 137 -23.24 -18.95 4.38
C ARG A 137 -23.35 -19.24 2.88
N ALA A 138 -22.48 -18.70 2.03
CA ALA A 138 -22.63 -18.78 0.57
C ALA A 138 -22.62 -20.22 0.04
N TRP A 139 -21.92 -21.13 0.74
CA TRP A 139 -21.92 -22.56 0.43
C TRP A 139 -22.83 -23.39 1.35
N GLU A 140 -23.42 -22.81 2.40
CA GLU A 140 -24.33 -23.56 3.29
C GLU A 140 -25.65 -23.84 2.57
N GLY A 141 -26.08 -25.10 2.59
CA GLY A 141 -27.27 -25.55 1.85
C GLY A 141 -27.09 -25.59 0.32
N GLN A 142 -25.98 -25.07 -0.21
CA GLN A 142 -25.67 -25.16 -1.63
C GLN A 142 -25.19 -26.56 -1.98
N ARG A 143 -26.00 -27.29 -2.76
CA ARG A 143 -25.68 -28.65 -3.20
C ARG A 143 -25.19 -28.74 -4.64
N SER A 144 -25.32 -27.65 -5.43
CA SER A 144 -24.88 -27.64 -6.82
C SER A 144 -23.35 -27.61 -6.91
N PRO A 145 -22.69 -28.68 -7.44
CA PRO A 145 -21.24 -28.69 -7.60
C PRO A 145 -20.78 -27.62 -8.59
N LEU A 146 -21.60 -27.29 -9.59
CA LEU A 146 -21.33 -26.25 -10.57
C LEU A 146 -21.18 -24.87 -9.90
N LYS A 147 -22.08 -24.50 -8.99
CA LYS A 147 -22.04 -23.21 -8.29
C LYS A 147 -20.82 -23.11 -7.36
N ILE A 148 -20.50 -24.19 -6.66
CA ILE A 148 -19.29 -24.26 -5.82
C ILE A 148 -18.04 -24.17 -6.71
N GLY A 149 -18.00 -24.92 -7.81
CA GLY A 149 -16.92 -24.89 -8.79
C GLY A 149 -16.66 -23.48 -9.35
N TRP A 150 -17.70 -22.77 -9.79
CA TRP A 150 -17.58 -21.39 -10.25
C TRP A 150 -17.09 -20.43 -9.15
N SER A 151 -17.55 -20.61 -7.91
CA SER A 151 -17.08 -19.82 -6.77
C SER A 151 -15.58 -20.05 -6.51
N LEU A 152 -15.08 -21.28 -6.65
CA LEU A 152 -13.66 -21.61 -6.52
C LEU A 152 -12.83 -21.05 -7.67
N VAL A 153 -13.30 -21.19 -8.92
CA VAL A 153 -12.65 -20.61 -10.10
C VAL A 153 -12.55 -19.09 -9.99
N PHE A 154 -13.63 -18.43 -9.54
CA PHE A 154 -13.62 -17.00 -9.31
C PHE A 154 -12.63 -16.61 -8.21
N GLY A 155 -12.60 -17.33 -7.08
CA GLY A 155 -11.61 -17.09 -6.03
C GLY A 155 -10.17 -17.26 -6.53
N ALA A 156 -9.90 -18.32 -7.29
CA ALA A 156 -8.57 -18.58 -7.85
C ALA A 156 -8.16 -17.55 -8.90
N LEU A 157 -9.10 -17.08 -9.73
CA LEU A 157 -8.88 -15.97 -10.65
C LEU A 157 -8.52 -14.69 -9.87
N ALA A 158 -9.32 -14.36 -8.84
CA ALA A 158 -9.14 -13.16 -8.03
C ALA A 158 -7.82 -13.15 -7.24
N ILE A 159 -7.34 -14.30 -6.74
CA ILE A 159 -6.03 -14.37 -6.06
C ILE A 159 -4.89 -14.40 -7.08
N GLY A 160 -5.05 -15.17 -8.17
CA GLY A 160 -4.04 -15.35 -9.19
C GLY A 160 -3.59 -14.05 -9.83
N VAL A 161 -4.51 -13.09 -10.03
CA VAL A 161 -4.19 -11.76 -10.58
C VAL A 161 -3.20 -10.98 -9.72
N LEU A 162 -3.13 -11.23 -8.42
CA LEU A 162 -2.17 -10.55 -7.54
C LEU A 162 -0.73 -10.87 -7.94
N ARG A 163 -0.47 -12.01 -8.57
CA ARG A 163 0.89 -12.39 -8.95
C ARG A 163 1.50 -11.45 -10.01
N PRO A 164 0.85 -11.23 -11.18
CA PRO A 164 1.34 -10.27 -12.17
C PRO A 164 1.16 -8.80 -11.74
N THR A 165 0.18 -8.50 -10.87
CA THR A 165 -0.08 -7.12 -10.44
C THR A 165 0.84 -6.67 -9.31
N ASN A 166 0.79 -7.35 -8.15
CA ASN A 166 1.62 -7.06 -6.99
C ASN A 166 2.07 -8.36 -6.33
N THR A 167 3.18 -8.88 -6.87
CA THR A 167 3.71 -10.24 -6.64
C THR A 167 3.72 -10.72 -5.19
N TRP A 168 3.90 -9.80 -4.22
CA TRP A 168 4.00 -10.11 -2.80
C TRP A 168 2.67 -10.14 -2.05
N ASP A 169 1.57 -9.68 -2.68
CA ASP A 169 0.23 -9.85 -2.14
C ASP A 169 -0.21 -11.33 -2.27
N PHE A 170 0.14 -11.99 -3.38
CA PHE A 170 -0.25 -13.38 -3.64
C PHE A 170 -0.02 -14.34 -2.45
N PRO A 171 1.19 -14.47 -1.86
CA PRO A 171 1.40 -15.37 -0.71
C PRO A 171 0.61 -14.95 0.53
N THR A 172 0.48 -13.64 0.81
CA THR A 172 -0.32 -13.16 1.95
C THR A 172 -1.78 -13.56 1.80
N TYR A 173 -2.40 -13.26 0.65
CA TYR A 173 -3.83 -13.52 0.44
C TYR A 173 -4.15 -15.01 0.25
N LEU A 174 -3.23 -15.81 -0.30
CA LEU A 174 -3.35 -17.27 -0.29
C LEU A 174 -3.28 -17.82 1.14
N GLY A 175 -2.38 -17.29 1.97
CA GLY A 175 -2.29 -17.61 3.40
C GLY A 175 -3.56 -17.23 4.15
N ILE A 176 -4.13 -16.05 3.88
CA ILE A 176 -5.42 -15.61 4.42
C ILE A 176 -6.52 -16.63 4.12
N ILE A 177 -6.59 -17.14 2.90
CA ILE A 177 -7.60 -18.13 2.49
C ILE A 177 -7.42 -19.46 3.22
N GLY A 178 -6.18 -19.95 3.30
CA GLY A 178 -5.85 -21.16 4.05
C GLY A 178 -6.21 -21.05 5.54
N CYS A 179 -5.80 -19.94 6.18
CA CYS A 179 -6.10 -19.65 7.58
C CYS A 179 -7.60 -19.46 7.83
N ALA A 180 -8.32 -18.76 6.94
CA ALA A 180 -9.76 -18.62 7.04
C ALA A 180 -10.45 -19.98 6.98
N PHE A 181 -10.05 -20.85 6.05
CA PHE A 181 -10.64 -22.17 5.91
C PHE A 181 -10.31 -23.09 7.10
N LEU A 182 -9.11 -22.97 7.67
CA LEU A 182 -8.75 -23.60 8.93
C LEU A 182 -9.67 -23.14 10.07
N LEU A 183 -9.89 -21.83 10.22
CA LEU A 183 -10.78 -21.26 11.23
C LEU A 183 -12.23 -21.73 11.07
N ARG A 184 -12.71 -21.86 9.82
CA ARG A 184 -14.03 -22.44 9.52
C ARG A 184 -14.13 -23.88 10.02
N GLN A 185 -13.13 -24.72 9.74
CA GLN A 185 -13.14 -26.11 10.22
C GLN A 185 -13.02 -26.20 11.74
N TRP A 186 -12.24 -25.31 12.36
CA TRP A 186 -12.15 -25.19 13.81
C TRP A 186 -13.52 -24.91 14.47
N ARG A 187 -14.35 -24.05 13.85
CA ARG A 187 -15.73 -23.82 14.30
C ARG A 187 -16.63 -25.04 14.12
N GLY A 188 -16.44 -25.80 13.03
CA GLY A 188 -17.16 -27.05 12.73
C GLY A 188 -16.70 -28.27 13.54
N GLU A 189 -16.03 -28.06 14.67
CA GLU A 189 -15.51 -29.03 15.64
C GLU A 189 -14.41 -29.98 15.17
N ARG A 190 -14.37 -30.37 13.89
CA ARG A 190 -13.38 -31.30 13.34
C ARG A 190 -12.43 -30.58 12.39
N ILE A 191 -11.17 -30.44 12.80
CA ILE A 191 -10.09 -30.01 11.92
C ILE A 191 -9.61 -31.20 11.10
N ASN A 192 -9.57 -31.03 9.78
CA ASN A 192 -8.91 -31.94 8.86
C ASN A 192 -7.83 -31.15 8.11
N LEU A 193 -6.58 -31.26 8.59
CA LEU A 193 -5.44 -30.54 8.01
C LEU A 193 -5.21 -30.91 6.54
N LEU A 194 -5.48 -32.15 6.13
CA LEU A 194 -5.38 -32.56 4.73
C LEU A 194 -6.36 -31.78 3.84
N ARG A 195 -7.59 -31.52 4.32
CA ARG A 195 -8.54 -30.67 3.60
C ARG A 195 -8.11 -29.22 3.57
N VAL A 196 -7.49 -28.71 4.64
CA VAL A 196 -6.99 -27.32 4.69
C VAL A 196 -5.85 -27.12 3.70
N VAL A 197 -4.84 -28.00 3.77
CA VAL A 197 -3.70 -27.99 2.85
C VAL A 197 -4.17 -28.27 1.43
N GLY A 198 -5.05 -29.25 1.22
CA GLY A 198 -5.64 -29.56 -0.07
C GLY A 198 -6.43 -28.40 -0.67
N PHE A 199 -7.16 -27.64 0.15
CA PHE A 199 -7.85 -26.43 -0.31
C PHE A 199 -6.87 -25.33 -0.72
N ALA A 200 -5.83 -25.07 0.08
CA ALA A 200 -4.80 -24.10 -0.27
C ALA A 200 -4.03 -24.49 -1.55
N ILE A 201 -3.68 -25.77 -1.70
CA ILE A 201 -3.05 -26.31 -2.91
C ILE A 201 -4.00 -26.21 -4.11
N LEU A 202 -5.28 -26.52 -3.94
CA LEU A 202 -6.28 -26.38 -5.00
C LEU A 202 -6.39 -24.93 -5.47
N MET A 203 -6.54 -23.98 -4.55
CA MET A 203 -6.65 -22.56 -4.90
C MET A 203 -5.35 -22.03 -5.53
N GLY A 204 -4.19 -22.39 -4.99
CA GLY A 204 -2.89 -22.04 -5.55
C GLY A 204 -2.67 -22.65 -6.93
N GLY A 205 -2.91 -23.95 -7.09
CA GLY A 205 -2.78 -24.68 -8.35
C GLY A 205 -3.72 -24.16 -9.43
N LEU A 206 -4.99 -23.91 -9.10
CA LEU A 206 -5.94 -23.32 -10.04
C LEU A 206 -5.53 -21.90 -10.45
N SER A 207 -4.98 -21.11 -9.53
CA SER A 207 -4.40 -19.79 -9.85
C SER A 207 -3.23 -19.92 -10.82
N LEU A 208 -2.32 -20.89 -10.60
CA LEU A 208 -1.20 -21.15 -11.51
C LEU A 208 -1.66 -21.55 -12.91
N VAL A 209 -2.69 -22.40 -13.01
CA VAL A 209 -3.25 -22.83 -14.30
C VAL A 209 -3.90 -21.67 -15.04
N LEU A 210 -4.76 -20.89 -14.36
CA LEU A 210 -5.45 -19.74 -14.97
C LEU A 210 -4.49 -18.66 -15.47
N TYR A 211 -3.35 -18.49 -14.80
CA TYR A 211 -2.32 -17.52 -15.17
C TYR A 211 -1.09 -18.17 -15.83
N TRP A 212 -1.22 -19.41 -16.32
CA TRP A 212 -0.11 -20.13 -16.96
C TRP A 212 0.58 -19.34 -18.08
N PRO A 213 -0.13 -18.60 -18.97
CA PRO A 213 0.53 -17.78 -19.99
C PRO A 213 1.53 -16.79 -19.39
N PHE A 214 1.22 -16.15 -18.27
CA PHE A 214 2.16 -15.26 -17.58
C PHE A 214 3.37 -16.03 -17.04
N PHE A 215 3.13 -17.12 -16.30
CA PHE A 215 4.19 -17.91 -15.68
C PHE A 215 5.14 -18.56 -16.67
N LYS A 216 4.66 -18.90 -17.87
CA LYS A 216 5.47 -19.49 -18.93
C LYS A 216 6.61 -18.56 -19.39
N TYR A 217 6.40 -17.24 -19.34
CA TYR A 217 7.35 -16.24 -19.85
C TYR A 217 7.97 -15.38 -18.74
N TYR A 218 7.42 -15.41 -17.53
CA TYR A 218 7.91 -14.64 -16.39
C TYR A 218 9.32 -15.08 -15.98
N LYS A 219 10.21 -14.11 -15.78
CA LYS A 219 11.56 -14.31 -15.23
C LYS A 219 11.70 -13.51 -13.95
N ALA A 220 12.01 -14.21 -12.86
CA ALA A 220 12.25 -13.55 -11.58
C ALA A 220 13.72 -13.18 -11.45
N LEU A 221 14.01 -11.89 -11.32
CA LEU A 221 15.34 -11.39 -11.02
C LEU A 221 15.47 -11.23 -9.49
N HIS A 222 16.51 -11.82 -8.91
CA HIS A 222 16.88 -11.70 -7.49
C HIS A 222 15.73 -11.95 -6.48
N VAL A 223 15.44 -13.21 -6.15
CA VAL A 223 14.39 -13.54 -5.16
C VAL A 223 14.97 -14.29 -3.95
N GLY A 224 14.60 -13.86 -2.74
CA GLY A 224 14.90 -14.62 -1.54
C GLY A 224 14.28 -14.02 -0.27
N VAL A 225 14.60 -14.63 0.88
CA VAL A 225 14.23 -14.12 2.20
C VAL A 225 15.49 -13.82 3.00
N GLY A 226 15.49 -12.71 3.73
CA GLY A 226 16.55 -12.28 4.64
C GLY A 226 16.01 -11.96 6.03
N LEU A 227 16.91 -11.99 7.02
CA LEU A 227 16.60 -11.59 8.40
C LEU A 227 16.87 -10.10 8.58
N VAL A 228 15.95 -9.43 9.27
CA VAL A 228 16.09 -8.02 9.62
C VAL A 228 17.16 -7.86 10.70
N LYS A 229 18.15 -7.00 10.43
CA LYS A 229 19.25 -6.69 11.36
C LYS A 229 19.06 -5.35 12.09
N GLY A 230 18.39 -4.39 11.43
CA GLY A 230 18.08 -3.08 11.98
C GLY A 230 16.80 -3.08 12.82
N ARG A 231 16.53 -1.98 13.51
CA ARG A 231 15.33 -1.80 14.34
C ARG A 231 14.52 -0.65 13.78
N THR A 232 13.21 -0.82 13.69
CA THR A 232 12.31 0.28 13.35
C THR A 232 12.18 1.21 14.55
N ASP A 233 12.29 2.52 14.32
CA ASP A 233 12.11 3.51 15.38
C ASP A 233 10.69 3.45 15.94
N PHE A 234 10.58 3.44 17.27
CA PHE A 234 9.30 3.28 17.95
C PHE A 234 8.37 4.48 17.73
N ARG A 235 8.91 5.70 17.72
CA ARG A 235 8.09 6.91 17.55
C ARG A 235 7.54 6.96 16.13
N ALA A 236 8.39 6.71 15.12
CA ALA A 236 7.97 6.60 13.73
C ALA A 236 6.89 5.53 13.53
N PHE A 237 7.04 4.37 14.16
CA PHE A 237 6.04 3.30 14.10
C PHE A 237 4.68 3.75 14.68
N VAL A 238 4.69 4.45 15.82
CA VAL A 238 3.46 5.00 16.42
C VAL A 238 2.90 6.15 15.59
N THR A 239 3.72 6.97 14.94
CA THR A 239 3.24 8.01 14.02
C THR A 239 2.48 7.38 12.84
N LEU A 240 2.96 6.26 12.32
CA LEU A 240 2.32 5.53 11.22
C LEU A 240 1.02 4.86 11.64
N TRP A 241 1.06 4.10 12.73
CA TRP A 241 0.01 3.15 13.09
C TRP A 241 -0.86 3.58 14.28
N GLY A 242 -0.54 4.69 14.94
CA GLY A 242 -1.07 5.05 16.26
C GLY A 242 -2.60 5.05 16.36
N PHE A 243 -3.30 5.56 15.35
CA PHE A 243 -4.76 5.50 15.30
C PHE A 243 -5.28 4.07 15.24
N PHE A 244 -4.78 3.26 14.30
CA PHE A 244 -5.22 1.87 14.15
C PHE A 244 -4.89 1.04 15.39
N LEU A 245 -3.68 1.20 15.95
CA LEU A 245 -3.29 0.52 17.18
C LEU A 245 -4.22 0.90 18.33
N PHE A 246 -4.51 2.19 18.51
CA PHE A 246 -5.43 2.65 19.55
C PHE A 246 -6.83 2.01 19.41
N VAL A 247 -7.42 2.07 18.22
CA VAL A 247 -8.76 1.51 17.96
C VAL A 247 -8.76 -0.02 18.12
N LEU A 248 -7.84 -0.72 17.47
CA LEU A 248 -7.85 -2.18 17.40
C LEU A 248 -7.41 -2.82 18.72
N ILE A 249 -6.45 -2.24 19.45
CA ILE A 249 -6.10 -2.73 20.79
C ILE A 249 -7.27 -2.50 21.75
N THR A 250 -7.91 -1.33 21.72
CA THR A 250 -9.13 -1.08 22.52
C THR A 250 -10.22 -2.11 22.18
N PHE A 251 -10.39 -2.43 20.89
CA PHE A 251 -11.35 -3.43 20.43
C PHE A 251 -11.05 -4.81 21.00
N LEU A 252 -9.81 -5.30 20.88
CA LEU A 252 -9.41 -6.60 21.41
C LEU A 252 -9.60 -6.69 22.94
N LEU A 253 -9.24 -5.64 23.68
CA LEU A 253 -9.45 -5.58 25.13
C LEU A 253 -10.93 -5.55 25.50
N THR A 254 -11.74 -4.81 24.74
CA THR A 254 -13.19 -4.75 24.94
C THR A 254 -13.84 -6.11 24.67
N GLU A 255 -13.43 -6.81 23.61
CA GLU A 255 -13.90 -8.15 23.27
C GLU A 255 -13.51 -9.17 24.34
N LEU A 256 -12.27 -9.12 24.85
CA LEU A 256 -11.83 -9.95 25.98
C LEU A 256 -12.73 -9.76 27.22
N LEU A 257 -13.11 -8.52 27.52
CA LEU A 257 -13.94 -8.19 28.68
C LEU A 257 -15.43 -8.51 28.47
N ARG A 258 -15.93 -8.44 27.24
CA ARG A 258 -17.32 -8.66 26.86
C ARG A 258 -17.65 -10.14 26.69
N GLN A 259 -16.83 -10.88 25.94
CA GLN A 259 -17.11 -12.26 25.58
C GLN A 259 -17.15 -13.16 26.82
N ARG A 260 -18.25 -13.91 26.98
CA ARG A 260 -18.39 -14.93 28.02
C ARG A 260 -17.88 -16.26 27.47
N SER A 261 -16.57 -16.33 27.19
CA SER A 261 -15.97 -17.54 26.65
C SER A 261 -15.96 -18.69 27.65
N ARG A 262 -16.25 -19.91 27.18
CA ARG A 262 -16.03 -21.15 27.95
C ARG A 262 -14.53 -21.51 28.05
N SER A 263 -13.68 -20.90 27.22
CA SER A 263 -12.22 -21.11 27.28
C SER A 263 -11.67 -20.71 28.65
N GLY A 264 -10.96 -21.65 29.30
CA GLY A 264 -10.34 -21.39 30.61
C GLY A 264 -9.34 -20.24 30.54
N VAL A 265 -8.59 -20.13 29.44
CA VAL A 265 -7.54 -19.12 29.24
C VAL A 265 -8.13 -17.72 29.11
N LEU A 266 -9.17 -17.56 28.28
CA LEU A 266 -9.86 -16.28 28.13
C LEU A 266 -10.56 -15.88 29.43
N ARG A 267 -11.11 -16.84 30.20
CA ARG A 267 -11.65 -16.57 31.54
C ARG A 267 -10.58 -16.11 32.51
N PHE A 268 -9.41 -16.75 32.52
CA PHE A 268 -8.27 -16.35 33.33
C PHE A 268 -7.79 -14.94 32.98
N LEU A 269 -7.54 -14.65 31.69
CA LEU A 269 -7.14 -13.32 31.24
C LEU A 269 -8.18 -12.25 31.59
N ARG A 270 -9.46 -12.58 31.45
CA ARG A 270 -10.56 -11.68 31.85
C ARG A 270 -10.60 -11.45 33.35
N LEU A 271 -10.34 -12.48 34.16
CA LEU A 271 -10.25 -12.36 35.61
C LEU A 271 -9.11 -11.42 35.99
N VAL A 272 -7.90 -11.66 35.46
CA VAL A 272 -6.72 -10.80 35.64
C VAL A 272 -7.03 -9.36 35.24
N ALA A 273 -7.64 -9.16 34.07
CA ALA A 273 -7.98 -7.82 33.59
C ALA A 273 -9.03 -7.09 34.45
N LYS A 274 -9.99 -7.82 35.03
CA LYS A 274 -11.05 -7.24 35.90
C LYS A 274 -10.61 -7.05 37.35
N ARG A 275 -9.67 -7.85 37.83
CA ARG A 275 -9.22 -7.94 39.23
C ARG A 275 -7.73 -7.66 39.36
N TRP A 276 -7.20 -6.79 38.49
CA TRP A 276 -5.77 -6.49 38.47
C TRP A 276 -5.28 -5.88 39.81
N GLU A 277 -6.16 -5.20 40.54
CA GLU A 277 -5.87 -4.65 41.89
C GLU A 277 -5.72 -5.74 42.96
N GLU A 278 -6.23 -6.95 42.71
CA GLU A 278 -6.18 -8.10 43.61
C GLU A 278 -5.08 -9.11 43.21
N LEU A 279 -4.15 -8.70 42.34
CA LEU A 279 -3.04 -9.54 41.83
C LEU A 279 -2.24 -10.29 42.92
N PRO A 280 -1.98 -9.73 44.12
CA PRO A 280 -1.31 -10.47 45.20
C PRO A 280 -2.05 -11.74 45.66
N HIS A 281 -3.38 -11.78 45.53
CA HIS A 281 -4.23 -12.93 45.89
C HIS A 281 -4.71 -13.71 44.66
N LEU A 282 -4.10 -13.49 43.49
CA LEU A 282 -4.53 -14.12 42.23
C LEU A 282 -4.47 -15.65 42.31
N ASN A 283 -3.50 -16.20 43.05
CA ASN A 283 -3.36 -17.65 43.23
C ASN A 283 -4.55 -18.22 44.01
N GLU A 284 -4.99 -17.55 45.08
CA GLU A 284 -6.15 -17.96 45.88
C GLU A 284 -7.45 -17.86 45.06
N LEU A 285 -7.61 -16.78 44.29
CA LEU A 285 -8.72 -16.59 43.35
C LEU A 285 -8.72 -17.66 42.24
N TYR A 286 -7.55 -18.01 41.72
CA TYR A 286 -7.38 -19.03 40.69
C TYR A 286 -7.75 -20.41 41.22
N GLU A 287 -7.24 -20.80 42.40
CA GLU A 287 -7.55 -22.08 43.05
C GLU A 287 -9.05 -22.19 43.38
N ALA A 288 -9.68 -21.09 43.81
CA ALA A 288 -11.11 -21.07 44.10
C ALA A 288 -12.00 -21.18 42.83
N LEU A 289 -11.58 -20.60 41.70
CA LEU A 289 -12.39 -20.48 40.48
C LEU A 289 -12.10 -21.55 39.42
N VAL A 290 -10.90 -22.14 39.40
CA VAL A 290 -10.48 -23.12 38.39
C VAL A 290 -10.50 -24.54 38.97
N ARG A 291 -11.69 -25.14 38.99
CA ARG A 291 -11.91 -26.46 39.62
C ARG A 291 -11.46 -27.69 38.79
N ARG A 292 -11.20 -27.52 37.48
CA ARG A 292 -10.69 -28.59 36.60
C ARG A 292 -9.67 -28.03 35.62
N GLN A 293 -8.42 -28.45 35.77
CA GLN A 293 -7.33 -28.10 34.86
C GLN A 293 -7.23 -29.18 33.78
N THR A 294 -7.59 -28.84 32.53
CA THR A 294 -7.29 -29.72 31.40
C THR A 294 -5.84 -29.51 30.95
N THR A 295 -5.21 -30.53 30.36
CA THR A 295 -3.84 -30.40 29.81
C THR A 295 -3.74 -29.24 28.81
N SER A 296 -4.75 -29.07 27.96
CA SER A 296 -4.82 -27.97 26.99
C SER A 296 -4.84 -26.59 27.64
N TYR A 297 -5.50 -26.46 28.79
CA TYR A 297 -5.55 -25.22 29.54
C TYR A 297 -4.19 -24.89 30.17
N LEU A 298 -3.56 -25.87 30.83
CA LEU A 298 -2.23 -25.70 31.41
C LEU A 298 -1.20 -25.33 30.35
N LEU A 299 -1.16 -26.05 29.22
CA LEU A 299 -0.28 -25.74 28.10
C LEU A 299 -0.47 -24.31 27.59
N SER A 300 -1.72 -23.83 27.53
CA SER A 300 -2.03 -22.47 27.09
C SER A 300 -1.58 -21.42 28.11
N VAL A 301 -1.71 -21.68 29.41
CA VAL A 301 -1.22 -20.79 30.48
C VAL A 301 0.32 -20.74 30.47
N TYR A 302 0.99 -21.88 30.32
CA TYR A 302 2.45 -21.91 30.17
C TYR A 302 2.90 -21.18 28.89
N ALA A 303 2.20 -21.36 27.77
CA ALA A 303 2.48 -20.62 26.54
C ALA A 303 2.34 -19.10 26.74
N LEU A 304 1.34 -18.64 27.49
CA LEU A 304 1.22 -17.23 27.88
C LEU A 304 2.40 -16.78 28.76
N GLY A 305 2.85 -17.60 29.70
CA GLY A 305 4.04 -17.33 30.50
C GLY A 305 5.29 -17.17 29.63
N VAL A 306 5.50 -18.07 28.65
CA VAL A 306 6.60 -17.97 27.68
C VAL A 306 6.49 -16.69 26.85
N VAL A 307 5.29 -16.32 26.37
CA VAL A 307 5.07 -15.06 25.66
C VAL A 307 5.47 -13.86 26.53
N LEU A 308 5.11 -13.84 27.81
CA LEU A 308 5.50 -12.76 28.73
C LEU A 308 7.02 -12.68 28.90
N VAL A 309 7.70 -13.82 29.03
CA VAL A 309 9.18 -13.88 29.10
C VAL A 309 9.80 -13.38 27.80
N VAL A 310 9.27 -13.77 26.64
CA VAL A 310 9.73 -13.28 25.33
C VAL A 310 9.54 -11.77 25.21
N VAL A 311 8.37 -11.24 25.59
CA VAL A 311 8.09 -9.79 25.57
C VAL A 311 9.02 -9.04 26.51
N ALA A 312 9.29 -9.57 27.72
CA ALA A 312 10.26 -8.98 28.64
C ALA A 312 11.68 -9.00 28.06
N GLY A 313 12.10 -10.11 27.45
CA GLY A 313 13.38 -10.21 26.74
C GLY A 313 13.50 -9.20 25.59
N LEU A 314 12.44 -9.03 24.79
CA LEU A 314 12.37 -8.03 23.72
C LEU A 314 12.49 -6.60 24.27
N ALA A 315 11.83 -6.30 25.40
CA ALA A 315 11.93 -5.01 26.07
C ALA A 315 13.35 -4.73 26.59
N LEU A 316 13.99 -5.72 27.22
CA LEU A 316 15.39 -5.63 27.67
C LEU A 316 16.35 -5.36 26.50
N LEU A 317 16.10 -6.02 25.36
CA LEU A 317 16.86 -5.81 24.13
C LEU A 317 16.44 -4.53 23.36
N ARG A 318 15.46 -3.78 23.84
CA ARG A 318 14.91 -2.54 23.24
C ARG A 318 14.23 -2.73 21.87
N TYR A 319 13.63 -3.89 21.62
CA TYR A 319 12.76 -4.13 20.47
C TYR A 319 11.33 -3.64 20.75
N TRP A 320 11.18 -2.33 20.99
CA TRP A 320 9.92 -1.74 21.45
C TRP A 320 8.73 -1.93 20.50
N VAL A 321 8.98 -1.97 19.18
CA VAL A 321 7.93 -2.26 18.19
C VAL A 321 7.38 -3.68 18.39
N LEU A 322 8.23 -4.68 18.56
CA LEU A 322 7.78 -6.05 18.84
C LEU A 322 7.09 -6.17 20.20
N VAL A 323 7.56 -5.45 21.23
CA VAL A 323 6.89 -5.37 22.54
C VAL A 323 5.47 -4.83 22.40
N LEU A 324 5.23 -3.88 21.50
CA LEU A 324 3.90 -3.32 21.23
C LEU A 324 3.01 -4.28 20.42
N LEU A 325 3.58 -5.04 19.47
CA LEU A 325 2.81 -5.86 18.53
C LEU A 325 2.49 -7.27 19.03
N VAL A 326 3.39 -7.91 19.78
CA VAL A 326 3.24 -9.31 20.20
C VAL A 326 2.04 -9.52 21.14
N PRO A 327 1.80 -8.71 22.19
CA PRO A 327 0.64 -8.90 23.07
C PRO A 327 -0.71 -8.83 22.34
N PRO A 328 -1.02 -7.81 21.51
CA PRO A 328 -2.29 -7.79 20.77
C PRO A 328 -2.38 -8.88 19.70
N LEU A 329 -1.26 -9.30 19.07
CA LEU A 329 -1.24 -10.45 18.17
C LEU A 329 -1.71 -11.73 18.88
N VAL A 330 -1.15 -12.00 20.06
CA VAL A 330 -1.50 -13.17 20.88
C VAL A 330 -2.94 -13.08 21.35
N LEU A 331 -3.40 -11.90 21.79
CA LEU A 331 -4.79 -11.70 22.19
C LEU A 331 -5.76 -11.94 21.02
N ALA A 332 -5.46 -11.41 19.83
CA ALA A 332 -6.25 -11.65 18.63
C ALA A 332 -6.30 -13.15 18.29
N ALA A 333 -5.17 -13.85 18.36
CA ALA A 333 -5.11 -15.30 18.16
C ALA A 333 -5.99 -16.08 19.14
N LEU A 334 -6.00 -15.70 20.42
CA LEU A 334 -6.86 -16.33 21.43
C LEU A 334 -8.34 -16.05 21.19
N LEU A 335 -8.70 -14.84 20.76
CA LEU A 335 -10.07 -14.49 20.41
C LEU A 335 -10.57 -15.24 19.16
N LEU A 336 -9.68 -15.60 18.23
CA LEU A 336 -10.01 -16.48 17.11
C LEU A 336 -10.39 -17.91 17.55
N LEU A 337 -9.98 -18.34 18.73
CA LEU A 337 -10.36 -19.64 19.28
C LEU A 337 -11.78 -19.64 19.88
N TYR A 338 -12.44 -18.49 19.98
CA TYR A 338 -13.80 -18.38 20.48
C TYR A 338 -14.83 -18.89 19.48
N ARG A 339 -15.24 -20.16 19.64
CA ARG A 339 -16.15 -20.86 18.72
C ARG A 339 -17.56 -20.24 18.63
N GLU A 340 -18.03 -19.63 19.71
CA GLU A 340 -19.36 -19.02 19.81
C GLU A 340 -19.40 -17.59 19.21
N ALA A 341 -18.29 -17.10 18.66
CA ALA A 341 -18.25 -15.82 17.95
C ALA A 341 -19.20 -15.83 16.74
N SER A 342 -19.88 -14.72 16.49
CA SER A 342 -20.52 -14.47 15.20
C SER A 342 -19.48 -14.45 14.07
N SER A 343 -19.91 -14.73 12.83
CA SER A 343 -19.00 -14.70 11.67
C SER A 343 -18.36 -13.31 11.47
N GLU A 344 -19.07 -12.24 11.79
CA GLU A 344 -18.56 -10.86 11.72
C GLU A 344 -17.50 -10.59 12.81
N GLU A 345 -17.72 -11.02 14.06
CA GLU A 345 -16.73 -10.94 15.14
C GLU A 345 -15.45 -11.70 14.78
N LEU A 346 -15.60 -12.92 14.29
CA LEU A 346 -14.47 -13.76 13.95
C LEU A 346 -13.70 -13.21 12.75
N PHE A 347 -14.39 -12.76 11.71
CA PHE A 347 -13.74 -12.14 10.55
C PHE A 347 -13.01 -10.86 10.93
N THR A 348 -13.61 -10.01 11.78
CA THR A 348 -12.94 -8.80 12.28
C THR A 348 -11.68 -9.16 13.07
N CYS A 349 -11.75 -10.11 14.02
CA CYS A 349 -10.57 -10.56 14.76
C CYS A 349 -9.51 -11.19 13.85
N PHE A 350 -9.93 -11.82 12.75
CA PHE A 350 -9.03 -12.44 11.78
C PHE A 350 -8.26 -11.41 10.96
N LEU A 351 -8.92 -10.32 10.52
CA LEU A 351 -8.26 -9.18 9.89
C LEU A 351 -7.24 -8.52 10.85
N VAL A 352 -7.63 -8.32 12.11
CA VAL A 352 -6.73 -7.76 13.14
C VAL A 352 -5.53 -8.67 13.37
N PHE A 353 -5.75 -9.96 13.60
CA PHE A 353 -4.69 -10.96 13.75
C PHE A 353 -3.73 -10.95 12.56
N THR A 354 -4.26 -10.97 11.34
CA THR A 354 -3.45 -10.99 10.12
C THR A 354 -2.62 -9.72 9.98
N GLY A 355 -3.19 -8.54 10.22
CA GLY A 355 -2.44 -7.28 10.14
C GLY A 355 -1.31 -7.20 11.17
N PHE A 356 -1.55 -7.62 12.42
CA PHE A 356 -0.48 -7.71 13.42
C PHE A 356 0.58 -8.76 13.04
N LEU A 357 0.19 -9.90 12.49
CA LEU A 357 1.11 -10.95 12.05
C LEU A 357 2.03 -10.44 10.94
N VAL A 358 1.48 -9.71 9.96
CA VAL A 358 2.26 -9.12 8.87
C VAL A 358 3.22 -8.05 9.42
N LEU A 359 2.79 -7.18 10.34
CA LEU A 359 3.67 -6.20 10.98
C LEU A 359 4.83 -6.85 11.73
N VAL A 360 4.56 -7.89 12.53
CA VAL A 360 5.61 -8.68 13.20
C VAL A 360 6.53 -9.34 12.17
N GLY A 361 5.96 -9.87 11.08
CA GLY A 361 6.72 -10.45 9.96
C GLY A 361 7.71 -9.47 9.35
N CYS A 362 7.28 -8.22 9.09
CA CYS A 362 8.14 -7.16 8.57
C CYS A 362 9.28 -6.77 9.51
N GLU A 363 9.11 -6.93 10.82
CA GLU A 363 10.15 -6.66 11.82
C GLU A 363 11.18 -7.79 11.95
N LEU A 364 10.83 -9.01 11.54
CA LEU A 364 11.71 -10.18 11.65
C LEU A 364 12.37 -10.55 10.31
N PHE A 365 11.63 -10.40 9.22
CA PHE A 365 12.01 -10.85 7.89
C PHE A 365 11.89 -9.73 6.86
N TYR A 366 12.70 -9.82 5.81
CA TYR A 366 12.54 -9.02 4.61
C TYR A 366 12.72 -9.87 3.37
N LEU A 367 12.12 -9.41 2.28
CA LEU A 367 12.23 -10.04 0.99
C LEU A 367 13.41 -9.43 0.23
N LYS A 368 14.31 -10.32 -0.17
CA LYS A 368 15.48 -9.97 -0.97
C LYS A 368 15.03 -9.71 -2.39
N ASP A 369 15.40 -8.54 -2.89
CA ASP A 369 15.27 -8.10 -4.28
C ASP A 369 16.59 -7.47 -4.74
N PHE A 370 16.57 -6.75 -5.85
CA PHE A 370 17.75 -6.05 -6.39
C PHE A 370 18.38 -5.02 -5.42
N LEU A 371 17.69 -4.68 -4.32
CA LEU A 371 18.18 -3.76 -3.28
C LEU A 371 18.95 -4.48 -2.14
N GLN A 372 19.03 -5.81 -2.15
CA GLN A 372 19.66 -6.61 -1.08
C GLN A 372 21.13 -6.24 -0.78
N GLY A 373 21.85 -5.67 -1.75
CA GLY A 373 23.26 -5.29 -1.65
C GLY A 373 23.53 -3.88 -1.12
N GLY A 374 22.50 -3.08 -0.83
CA GLY A 374 22.65 -1.71 -0.37
C GLY A 374 21.75 -1.36 0.82
N ASP A 375 21.75 -0.07 1.14
CA ASP A 375 20.99 0.51 2.26
C ASP A 375 19.46 0.53 2.03
N HIS A 376 18.96 -0.11 0.97
CA HIS A 376 17.53 -0.16 0.63
C HIS A 376 16.91 -1.55 0.81
N ARG A 377 17.65 -2.50 1.39
CA ARG A 377 17.29 -3.93 1.48
C ARG A 377 15.89 -4.25 2.03
N ARG A 378 15.32 -3.43 2.92
CA ARG A 378 13.97 -3.62 3.50
C ARG A 378 12.89 -2.78 2.82
N MET A 379 13.24 -1.88 1.91
CA MET A 379 12.35 -0.83 1.41
C MET A 379 11.07 -1.40 0.80
N ASN A 380 11.19 -2.33 -0.14
CA ASN A 380 10.03 -2.94 -0.79
C ASN A 380 9.21 -3.84 0.15
N THR A 381 9.84 -4.42 1.18
CA THR A 381 9.09 -5.17 2.21
C THR A 381 8.20 -4.23 3.00
N ILE A 382 8.75 -3.13 3.51
CA ILE A 382 7.97 -2.15 4.27
C ILE A 382 6.90 -1.54 3.36
N PHE A 383 7.29 -1.04 2.20
CA PHE A 383 6.40 -0.36 1.26
C PHE A 383 5.17 -1.22 0.90
N LYS A 384 5.38 -2.48 0.49
CA LYS A 384 4.29 -3.32 -0.01
C LYS A 384 3.44 -3.93 1.10
N PHE A 385 4.06 -4.46 2.16
CA PHE A 385 3.32 -5.11 3.23
C PHE A 385 2.62 -4.10 4.16
N TYR A 386 3.13 -2.88 4.31
CA TYR A 386 2.41 -1.86 5.08
C TYR A 386 1.11 -1.46 4.39
N ILE A 387 1.05 -1.41 3.07
CA ILE A 387 -0.21 -1.19 2.35
C ILE A 387 -1.21 -2.33 2.63
N GLN A 388 -0.77 -3.59 2.61
CA GLN A 388 -1.63 -4.74 2.98
C GLN A 388 -2.22 -4.55 4.39
N VAL A 389 -1.37 -4.22 5.37
CA VAL A 389 -1.80 -3.99 6.76
C VAL A 389 -2.77 -2.82 6.85
N TRP A 390 -2.55 -1.74 6.11
CA TRP A 390 -3.43 -0.58 6.08
C TRP A 390 -4.85 -0.97 5.64
N VAL A 391 -4.98 -1.79 4.60
CA VAL A 391 -6.27 -2.29 4.14
C VAL A 391 -6.93 -3.17 5.19
N LEU A 392 -6.18 -4.12 5.77
CA LEU A 392 -6.70 -5.04 6.80
C LEU A 392 -7.17 -4.28 8.06
N PHE A 393 -6.37 -3.33 8.55
CA PHE A 393 -6.68 -2.51 9.71
C PHE A 393 -7.79 -1.50 9.43
N GLY A 394 -7.83 -0.90 8.24
CA GLY A 394 -8.91 -0.01 7.80
C GLY A 394 -10.28 -0.69 7.83
N LEU A 395 -10.37 -1.89 7.23
CA LEU A 395 -11.59 -2.70 7.26
C LEU A 395 -11.95 -3.14 8.69
N ALA A 396 -10.97 -3.65 9.45
CA ALA A 396 -11.19 -4.11 10.81
C ALA A 396 -11.66 -2.97 11.73
N ALA A 397 -11.05 -1.78 11.62
CA ALA A 397 -11.42 -0.62 12.42
C ALA A 397 -12.82 -0.11 12.07
N ALA A 398 -13.19 -0.09 10.78
CA ALA A 398 -14.53 0.32 10.35
C ALA A 398 -15.64 -0.54 10.96
N VAL A 399 -15.42 -1.86 11.08
CA VAL A 399 -16.36 -2.79 11.72
C VAL A 399 -16.28 -2.73 13.26
N ALA A 400 -15.07 -2.54 13.81
CA ALA A 400 -14.84 -2.48 15.26
C ALA A 400 -15.44 -1.21 15.91
N LEU A 401 -15.37 -0.05 15.25
CA LEU A 401 -15.79 1.25 15.80
C LEU A 401 -17.26 1.28 16.27
N PRO A 402 -18.24 0.83 15.46
CA PRO A 402 -19.62 0.65 15.89
C PRO A 402 -19.77 -0.06 17.24
N ARG A 403 -19.05 -1.17 17.41
CA ARG A 403 -19.12 -2.04 18.59
C ARG A 403 -18.41 -1.43 19.79
N LEU A 404 -17.26 -0.81 19.56
CA LEU A 404 -16.57 -0.01 20.55
C LEU A 404 -17.48 1.09 21.08
N TRP A 405 -18.14 1.84 20.19
CA TRP A 405 -19.03 2.93 20.57
C TRP A 405 -20.20 2.45 21.44
N ALA A 406 -20.81 1.32 21.07
CA ALA A 406 -21.85 0.68 21.89
C ALA A 406 -21.32 0.24 23.26
N SER A 407 -20.08 -0.26 23.32
CA SER A 407 -19.45 -0.69 24.58
C SER A 407 -19.05 0.49 25.48
N LEU A 408 -18.61 1.62 24.91
CA LEU A 408 -18.25 2.83 25.67
C LEU A 408 -19.42 3.35 26.50
N ARG A 409 -20.66 3.20 26.02
CA ARG A 409 -21.87 3.58 26.79
C ARG A 409 -22.04 2.75 28.07
N ARG A 410 -21.40 1.59 28.15
CA ARG A 410 -21.44 0.67 29.31
C ARG A 410 -20.23 0.78 30.23
N TRP A 411 -19.26 1.64 29.92
CA TRP A 411 -18.10 1.85 30.79
C TRP A 411 -18.52 2.54 32.09
N ARG A 412 -18.07 2.00 33.24
CA ARG A 412 -18.45 2.51 34.57
C ARG A 412 -17.93 3.94 34.81
N SER A 413 -16.70 4.23 34.40
CA SER A 413 -16.09 5.55 34.57
C SER A 413 -16.43 6.46 33.39
N LYS A 414 -17.22 7.52 33.66
CA LYS A 414 -17.50 8.57 32.67
C LYS A 414 -16.21 9.33 32.29
N GLY A 415 -15.30 9.53 33.23
CA GLY A 415 -14.01 10.18 32.98
C GLY A 415 -13.17 9.41 31.97
N LEU A 416 -13.00 8.11 32.16
CA LEU A 416 -12.25 7.25 31.22
C LEU A 416 -12.89 7.24 29.83
N ARG A 417 -14.23 7.25 29.77
CA ARG A 417 -14.96 7.38 28.50
C ARG A 417 -14.64 8.70 27.78
N TYR A 418 -14.67 9.84 28.47
CA TYR A 418 -14.37 11.13 27.86
C TYR A 418 -12.89 11.25 27.46
N VAL A 419 -11.96 10.74 28.28
CA VAL A 419 -10.54 10.67 27.92
C VAL A 419 -10.35 9.83 26.65
N TRP A 420 -10.97 8.65 26.58
CA TRP A 420 -10.90 7.80 25.40
C TRP A 420 -11.48 8.49 24.16
N MET A 421 -12.64 9.15 24.29
CA MET A 421 -13.25 9.90 23.19
C MET A 421 -12.35 11.06 22.74
N GLY A 422 -11.77 11.80 23.68
CA GLY A 422 -10.83 12.88 23.39
C GLY A 422 -9.61 12.38 22.62
N LEU A 423 -8.99 11.28 23.07
CA LEU A 423 -7.87 10.63 22.38
C LEU A 423 -8.27 10.11 21.00
N PHE A 424 -9.44 9.49 20.87
CA PHE A 424 -9.98 9.03 19.60
C PHE A 424 -10.09 10.17 18.59
N PHE A 425 -10.78 11.26 18.96
CA PHE A 425 -10.96 12.40 18.06
C PHE A 425 -9.63 13.10 17.77
N ALA A 426 -8.75 13.25 18.76
CA ALA A 426 -7.42 13.83 18.55
C ALA A 426 -6.61 13.03 17.51
N LEU A 427 -6.54 11.70 17.65
CA LEU A 427 -5.83 10.83 16.70
C LEU A 427 -6.51 10.83 15.32
N PHE A 428 -7.84 10.72 15.29
CA PHE A 428 -8.61 10.70 14.06
C PHE A 428 -8.39 11.98 13.25
N PHE A 429 -8.62 13.16 13.85
CA PHE A 429 -8.45 14.43 13.16
C PHE A 429 -6.99 14.74 12.83
N SER A 430 -6.04 14.34 13.67
CA SER A 430 -4.60 14.49 13.39
C SER A 430 -4.17 13.78 12.11
N ALA A 431 -4.69 12.58 11.86
CA ALA A 431 -4.41 11.83 10.64
C ALA A 431 -5.16 12.34 9.40
N CYS A 432 -6.33 12.97 9.60
CA CYS A 432 -7.04 13.69 8.54
C CYS A 432 -6.34 14.99 8.10
N VAL A 433 -5.30 15.45 8.83
CA VAL A 433 -4.51 16.62 8.42
C VAL A 433 -3.79 16.36 7.09
N TYR A 434 -3.29 15.14 6.85
CA TYR A 434 -2.53 14.85 5.63
C TYR A 434 -3.36 15.06 4.35
N PRO A 435 -4.56 14.46 4.19
CA PRO A 435 -5.38 14.72 3.01
C PRO A 435 -5.72 16.20 2.81
N LEU A 436 -5.87 16.96 3.89
CA LEU A 436 -6.22 18.39 3.83
C LEU A 436 -5.03 19.27 3.43
N LEU A 437 -3.83 19.00 3.93
CA LEU A 437 -2.65 19.84 3.69
C LEU A 437 -1.74 19.32 2.57
N GLY A 438 -1.57 18.00 2.45
CA GLY A 438 -0.72 17.38 1.42
C GLY A 438 -1.31 17.49 0.02
N THR A 439 -2.63 17.29 -0.14
CA THR A 439 -3.28 17.29 -1.47
C THR A 439 -3.12 18.62 -2.21
N PRO A 440 -3.44 19.79 -1.61
CA PRO A 440 -3.30 21.06 -2.32
C PRO A 440 -1.85 21.38 -2.68
N GLN A 441 -0.89 20.98 -1.84
CA GLN A 441 0.54 21.19 -2.09
C GLN A 441 1.02 20.31 -3.24
N ARG A 442 0.66 19.02 -3.26
CA ARG A 442 1.00 18.11 -4.36
C ARG A 442 0.43 18.56 -5.70
N VAL A 443 -0.81 19.05 -5.71
CA VAL A 443 -1.45 19.60 -6.93
C VAL A 443 -0.75 20.87 -7.39
N ARG A 444 -0.33 21.75 -6.47
CA ARG A 444 0.44 22.97 -6.77
C ARG A 444 1.82 22.68 -7.33
N ASP A 445 2.46 21.62 -6.87
CA ASP A 445 3.85 21.28 -7.20
C ASP A 445 4.02 20.68 -8.61
N ARG A 446 2.93 20.21 -9.25
CA ARG A 446 3.02 19.44 -10.50
C ARG A 446 3.50 20.27 -11.69
N PHE A 447 2.83 21.39 -11.97
CA PHE A 447 3.22 22.35 -12.99
C PHE A 447 2.97 23.76 -12.42
N PRO A 448 4.00 24.59 -12.24
CA PRO A 448 3.81 25.95 -11.74
C PRO A 448 3.11 26.81 -12.80
N GLY A 449 2.15 27.62 -12.38
CA GLY A 449 1.45 28.57 -13.26
C GLY A 449 0.00 28.18 -13.55
N GLU A 450 -0.35 28.18 -14.84
CA GLU A 450 -1.70 27.92 -15.34
C GLU A 450 -2.19 26.51 -14.98
N ARG A 451 -3.52 26.36 -14.86
CA ARG A 451 -4.15 25.10 -14.45
C ARG A 451 -5.23 24.67 -15.42
N PRO A 452 -5.39 23.35 -15.64
CA PRO A 452 -6.53 22.84 -16.38
C PRO A 452 -7.84 23.10 -15.61
N PRO A 453 -9.00 22.97 -16.28
CA PRO A 453 -10.30 23.05 -15.63
C PRO A 453 -10.42 22.10 -14.43
N ILE A 454 -10.93 22.61 -13.31
CA ILE A 454 -11.13 21.81 -12.10
C ILE A 454 -12.26 20.81 -12.35
N GLY A 455 -12.05 19.55 -11.95
CA GLY A 455 -13.06 18.50 -12.01
C GLY A 455 -13.20 17.79 -13.35
N THR A 456 -12.31 18.06 -14.31
CA THR A 456 -12.24 17.26 -15.55
C THR A 456 -11.76 15.82 -15.27
N LEU A 457 -12.29 14.87 -16.04
CA LEU A 457 -11.80 13.48 -16.09
C LEU A 457 -10.79 13.25 -17.20
N ASP A 458 -10.49 14.29 -17.99
CA ASP A 458 -9.49 14.24 -19.04
C ASP A 458 -8.07 14.28 -18.44
N GLY A 459 -7.39 13.14 -18.49
CA GLY A 459 -6.01 12.98 -18.02
C GLY A 459 -4.97 13.73 -18.83
N LEU A 460 -5.32 14.23 -20.03
CA LEU A 460 -4.45 15.02 -20.89
C LEU A 460 -4.63 16.52 -20.70
N ALA A 461 -5.69 16.97 -20.03
CA ALA A 461 -6.01 18.40 -19.90
C ALA A 461 -4.88 19.23 -19.31
N TYR A 462 -4.04 18.66 -18.45
CA TYR A 462 -2.89 19.38 -17.88
C TYR A 462 -1.85 19.77 -18.95
N MET A 463 -1.76 19.02 -20.06
CA MET A 463 -0.79 19.26 -21.12
C MET A 463 -1.11 20.53 -21.91
N THR A 464 -2.35 21.02 -21.88
CA THR A 464 -2.74 22.24 -22.59
C THR A 464 -2.13 23.51 -21.97
N VAL A 465 -1.71 23.43 -20.71
CA VAL A 465 -1.14 24.55 -19.94
C VAL A 465 0.23 24.23 -19.33
N GLY A 466 0.57 22.94 -19.24
CA GLY A 466 1.77 22.47 -18.56
C GLY A 466 3.05 22.76 -19.36
N SER A 467 4.08 23.16 -18.63
CA SER A 467 5.43 23.26 -19.17
C SER A 467 6.46 22.94 -18.10
N TYR A 468 7.59 22.38 -18.50
CA TYR A 468 8.72 22.11 -17.62
C TYR A 468 10.02 22.46 -18.35
N ALA A 469 11.16 22.36 -17.68
CA ALA A 469 12.45 22.65 -18.27
C ALA A 469 13.42 21.48 -18.03
N TRP A 470 14.11 21.06 -19.08
CA TRP A 470 15.07 19.96 -19.04
C TRP A 470 16.03 20.04 -20.24
N PRO A 471 17.34 19.79 -20.11
CA PRO A 471 18.05 19.41 -18.89
C PRO A 471 18.23 20.56 -17.90
N ASP A 472 18.04 21.80 -18.35
CA ASP A 472 18.16 23.02 -17.55
C ASP A 472 17.07 24.03 -17.92
N SER A 473 17.04 25.15 -17.19
CA SER A 473 16.01 26.19 -17.31
C SER A 473 16.00 26.91 -18.66
N SER A 474 17.06 26.81 -19.47
CA SER A 474 17.12 27.42 -20.80
C SER A 474 16.30 26.65 -21.83
N ASN A 475 16.08 25.34 -21.60
CA ASN A 475 15.29 24.51 -22.48
C ASN A 475 13.90 24.24 -21.90
N ARG A 476 12.99 25.18 -22.16
CA ARG A 476 11.57 25.05 -21.80
C ARG A 476 10.85 24.15 -22.80
N ILE A 477 10.07 23.22 -22.28
CA ILE A 477 9.24 22.29 -23.03
C ILE A 477 7.79 22.60 -22.70
N GLU A 478 7.05 23.10 -23.69
CA GLU A 478 5.61 23.33 -23.61
C GLU A 478 4.85 22.08 -24.04
N LEU A 479 4.04 21.51 -23.15
CA LEU A 479 3.36 20.25 -23.40
C LEU A 479 2.21 20.35 -24.40
N LYS A 480 1.75 21.57 -24.72
CA LYS A 480 0.64 21.79 -25.66
C LYS A 480 0.95 21.22 -27.06
N TYR A 481 2.21 21.27 -27.48
CA TYR A 481 2.61 20.75 -28.79
C TYR A 481 2.64 19.21 -28.81
N ASP A 482 3.09 18.58 -27.72
CA ASP A 482 2.99 17.12 -27.57
C ASP A 482 1.51 16.69 -27.45
N TYR A 483 0.67 17.47 -26.76
CA TYR A 483 -0.76 17.20 -26.62
C TYR A 483 -1.48 17.11 -27.96
N GLU A 484 -1.28 18.11 -28.83
CA GLU A 484 -1.88 18.11 -30.17
C GLU A 484 -1.40 16.93 -31.02
N ALA A 485 -0.10 16.61 -30.96
CA ALA A 485 0.49 15.49 -31.69
C ALA A 485 -0.03 14.13 -31.19
N ILE A 486 -0.16 13.96 -29.88
CA ILE A 486 -0.74 12.76 -29.26
C ILE A 486 -2.21 12.59 -29.65
N LEU A 487 -3.00 13.67 -29.61
CA LEU A 487 -4.39 13.60 -30.07
C LEU A 487 -4.50 13.22 -31.55
N TRP A 488 -3.59 13.74 -32.38
CA TRP A 488 -3.54 13.35 -33.78
C TRP A 488 -3.22 11.86 -33.93
N LEU A 489 -2.23 11.34 -33.19
CA LEU A 489 -1.88 9.91 -33.19
C LEU A 489 -3.07 9.04 -32.79
N LEU A 490 -3.75 9.39 -31.69
CA LEU A 490 -4.94 8.67 -31.20
C LEU A 490 -6.09 8.65 -32.21
N ALA A 491 -6.25 9.72 -32.99
CA ALA A 491 -7.32 9.84 -33.97
C ALA A 491 -7.02 9.15 -35.32
N HIS A 492 -5.75 9.07 -35.73
CA HIS A 492 -5.37 8.68 -37.10
C HIS A 492 -4.58 7.37 -37.19
N VAL A 493 -3.90 6.95 -36.13
CA VAL A 493 -3.12 5.71 -36.12
C VAL A 493 -3.99 4.56 -35.64
N LYS A 494 -4.01 3.48 -36.42
CA LYS A 494 -4.76 2.25 -36.10
C LYS A 494 -3.80 1.09 -35.91
N GLY A 495 -4.17 0.15 -35.03
CA GLY A 495 -3.34 -1.00 -34.68
C GLY A 495 -2.27 -0.63 -33.64
N THR A 496 -1.17 -1.37 -33.65
CA THR A 496 -0.05 -1.19 -32.71
C THR A 496 1.30 -1.02 -33.43
N PRO A 497 1.42 -0.09 -34.40
CA PRO A 497 2.68 0.19 -35.08
C PRO A 497 3.73 0.72 -34.10
N VAL A 498 5.01 0.40 -34.33
CA VAL A 498 6.11 0.88 -33.48
C VAL A 498 6.36 2.36 -33.76
N ILE A 499 6.44 3.14 -32.68
CA ILE A 499 6.81 4.55 -32.73
C ILE A 499 8.21 4.74 -32.13
N ALA A 500 9.11 5.35 -32.90
CA ALA A 500 10.38 5.83 -32.40
C ALA A 500 10.15 7.16 -31.67
N GLU A 501 10.51 7.21 -30.39
CA GLU A 501 10.64 8.42 -29.59
C GLU A 501 11.97 8.36 -28.79
N ALA A 502 12.40 9.47 -28.20
CA ALA A 502 13.65 9.48 -27.42
C ALA A 502 13.60 8.48 -26.25
N ALA A 503 14.64 7.65 -26.13
CA ALA A 503 14.83 6.72 -25.02
C ALA A 503 15.38 7.45 -23.77
N LEU A 504 14.54 8.25 -23.13
CA LEU A 504 14.86 8.95 -21.89
C LEU A 504 14.14 8.33 -20.67
N PRO A 505 14.65 8.54 -19.45
CA PRO A 505 13.89 8.26 -18.24
C PRO A 505 12.59 9.11 -18.18
N TYR A 506 11.57 8.65 -17.46
CA TYR A 506 10.23 9.26 -17.52
C TYR A 506 9.93 10.22 -16.36
N TYR A 507 10.72 10.24 -15.28
CA TYR A 507 10.43 11.06 -14.08
C TYR A 507 10.69 12.55 -14.27
N ARG A 508 11.84 12.94 -14.84
CA ARG A 508 12.23 14.36 -14.98
C ARG A 508 12.32 14.80 -16.43
N GLU A 509 12.74 13.89 -17.29
CA GLU A 509 13.07 14.11 -18.68
C GLU A 509 11.83 14.02 -19.58
N GLY A 510 10.73 13.40 -19.10
CA GLY A 510 9.52 13.20 -19.90
C GLY A 510 9.68 12.14 -21.00
N GLY A 511 10.59 11.19 -20.84
CA GLY A 511 10.75 10.07 -21.76
C GLY A 511 9.54 9.12 -21.81
N SER A 512 9.42 8.37 -22.92
CA SER A 512 8.28 7.45 -23.17
C SER A 512 6.90 8.10 -23.16
N ARG A 513 6.82 9.44 -23.29
CA ARG A 513 5.56 10.19 -23.18
C ARG A 513 4.58 9.80 -24.29
N VAL A 514 5.05 9.61 -25.51
CA VAL A 514 4.16 9.35 -26.66
C VAL A 514 3.58 7.95 -26.54
N ALA A 515 4.40 6.95 -26.26
CA ALA A 515 3.93 5.58 -26.01
C ALA A 515 2.97 5.50 -24.81
N SER A 516 3.27 6.21 -23.72
CA SER A 516 2.45 6.19 -22.50
C SER A 516 1.02 6.67 -22.73
N TYR A 517 0.82 7.67 -23.61
CA TYR A 517 -0.51 8.22 -23.90
C TYR A 517 -1.23 7.55 -25.08
N THR A 518 -0.50 6.99 -26.03
CA THR A 518 -1.09 6.39 -27.24
C THR A 518 -1.28 4.88 -27.15
N GLY A 519 -0.54 4.21 -26.25
CA GLY A 519 -0.47 2.74 -26.20
C GLY A 519 0.33 2.11 -27.35
N LEU A 520 0.97 2.92 -28.19
CA LEU A 520 1.85 2.44 -29.25
C LEU A 520 3.15 1.90 -28.64
N PRO A 521 3.66 0.75 -29.13
CA PRO A 521 4.95 0.23 -28.67
C PRO A 521 6.09 1.20 -29.05
N SER A 522 6.96 1.49 -28.08
CA SER A 522 8.19 2.26 -28.29
C SER A 522 9.41 1.34 -28.33
N LEU A 523 10.55 1.90 -28.78
CA LEU A 523 11.80 1.17 -28.95
C LEU A 523 12.42 0.72 -27.61
N LEU A 524 12.34 1.57 -26.59
CA LEU A 524 12.88 1.29 -25.25
C LEU A 524 12.26 2.18 -24.16
N GLY A 525 11.71 1.56 -23.12
CA GLY A 525 11.39 2.23 -21.86
C GLY A 525 12.63 2.34 -20.96
N ALA A 526 13.47 3.36 -21.21
CA ALA A 526 14.85 3.44 -20.73
C ALA A 526 15.08 3.18 -19.23
N GLN A 527 14.11 3.51 -18.37
CA GLN A 527 14.23 3.33 -16.92
C GLN A 527 13.73 1.95 -16.44
N HIS A 528 12.48 1.58 -16.72
CA HIS A 528 11.90 0.33 -16.18
C HIS A 528 12.38 -0.95 -16.87
N GLU A 529 12.79 -0.89 -18.15
CA GLU A 529 13.32 -2.07 -18.82
C GLU A 529 14.61 -2.58 -18.14
N GLY A 530 15.41 -1.68 -17.56
CA GLY A 530 16.58 -2.02 -16.74
C GLY A 530 16.25 -2.78 -15.45
N GLU A 531 15.04 -2.62 -14.92
CA GLU A 531 14.57 -3.34 -13.72
C GLU A 531 14.01 -4.73 -14.06
N GLN A 532 13.58 -4.93 -15.30
CA GLN A 532 12.85 -6.13 -15.75
C GLN A 532 13.66 -7.05 -16.66
N ARG A 533 14.79 -6.57 -17.21
CA ARG A 533 15.65 -7.31 -18.13
C ARG A 533 17.12 -7.27 -17.71
N TYR A 534 17.93 -8.12 -18.34
CA TYR A 534 19.37 -8.07 -18.15
C TYR A 534 19.97 -6.83 -18.81
N SER A 535 20.96 -6.22 -18.14
CA SER A 535 21.60 -4.97 -18.55
C SER A 535 22.12 -4.99 -19.99
N TRP A 536 22.68 -6.10 -20.46
CA TRP A 536 23.20 -6.24 -21.83
C TRP A 536 22.11 -6.16 -22.90
N GLN A 537 20.87 -6.62 -22.60
CA GLN A 537 19.74 -6.52 -23.54
C GLN A 537 19.26 -5.08 -23.66
N VAL A 538 19.14 -4.38 -22.53
CA VAL A 538 18.70 -2.99 -22.45
C VAL A 538 19.74 -2.07 -23.07
N GLY A 539 21.02 -2.25 -22.74
CA GLY A 539 22.12 -1.45 -23.25
C GLY A 539 22.32 -1.58 -24.77
N GLN A 540 22.17 -2.79 -25.32
CA GLN A 540 22.20 -2.96 -26.78
C GLN A 540 21.07 -2.18 -27.47
N ARG A 541 19.85 -2.29 -26.96
CA ARG A 541 18.69 -1.60 -27.53
C ARG A 541 18.81 -0.07 -27.38
N ASP A 542 19.33 0.42 -26.25
CA ASP A 542 19.60 1.84 -26.04
C ASP A 542 20.59 2.39 -27.09
N GLY A 543 21.66 1.64 -27.37
CA GLY A 543 22.63 1.95 -28.42
C GLY A 543 21.97 2.04 -29.80
N GLU A 544 21.11 1.07 -30.16
CA GLU A 544 20.38 1.06 -31.43
C GLU A 544 19.46 2.28 -31.59
N VAL A 545 18.76 2.69 -30.52
CA VAL A 545 17.91 3.91 -30.54
C VAL A 545 18.76 5.17 -30.71
N ARG A 546 19.89 5.25 -30.00
CA ARG A 546 20.80 6.39 -30.07
C ARG A 546 21.41 6.53 -31.45
N ASP A 547 21.86 5.43 -32.05
CA ASP A 547 22.38 5.38 -33.40
C ASP A 547 21.32 5.83 -34.41
N PHE A 548 20.08 5.34 -34.26
CA PHE A 548 18.97 5.71 -35.14
C PHE A 548 18.73 7.22 -35.18
N TYR A 549 18.74 7.90 -34.04
CA TYR A 549 18.55 9.36 -34.01
C TYR A 549 19.80 10.15 -34.40
N THR A 550 21.01 9.65 -34.11
CA THR A 550 22.26 10.40 -34.28
C THR A 550 22.90 10.22 -35.66
N THR A 551 22.76 9.08 -36.33
CA THR A 551 23.41 8.84 -37.63
C THR A 551 22.96 9.84 -38.68
N GLY A 552 23.88 10.30 -39.54
CA GLY A 552 23.57 11.08 -40.75
C GLY A 552 23.46 10.22 -42.02
N ASP A 553 23.76 8.92 -41.92
CA ASP A 553 23.70 7.94 -43.00
C ASP A 553 22.26 7.39 -43.14
N ILE A 554 21.68 7.57 -44.32
CA ILE A 554 20.30 7.17 -44.62
C ILE A 554 20.20 5.64 -44.72
N GLU A 555 21.18 4.96 -45.32
CA GLU A 555 21.14 3.51 -45.49
C GLU A 555 21.17 2.80 -44.13
N TYR A 556 22.07 3.24 -43.24
CA TYR A 556 22.11 2.72 -41.87
C TYR A 556 20.81 3.02 -41.09
N ALA A 557 20.19 4.19 -41.31
CA ALA A 557 18.90 4.50 -40.71
C ALA A 557 17.77 3.58 -41.23
N LEU A 558 17.76 3.25 -42.52
CA LEU A 558 16.80 2.30 -43.13
C LEU A 558 17.01 0.87 -42.61
N GLU A 559 18.25 0.44 -42.38
CA GLU A 559 18.55 -0.83 -41.70
C GLU A 559 17.96 -0.87 -40.28
N LEU A 560 18.13 0.21 -39.52
CA LEU A 560 17.56 0.32 -38.16
C LEU A 560 16.03 0.36 -38.18
N ILE A 561 15.41 1.06 -39.15
CA ILE A 561 13.95 1.07 -39.34
C ILE A 561 13.42 -0.36 -39.53
N ARG A 562 14.04 -1.15 -40.41
CA ARG A 562 13.64 -2.54 -40.67
C ARG A 562 13.88 -3.44 -39.45
N LYS A 563 15.06 -3.32 -38.83
CA LYS A 563 15.45 -4.15 -37.67
C LYS A 563 14.56 -3.90 -36.45
N LEU A 564 14.14 -2.66 -36.24
CA LEU A 564 13.34 -2.22 -35.09
C LEU A 564 11.84 -2.12 -35.40
N ASP A 565 11.44 -2.46 -36.63
CA ASP A 565 10.06 -2.43 -37.12
C ASP A 565 9.39 -1.04 -36.97
N ILE A 566 10.18 0.03 -37.18
CA ILE A 566 9.72 1.41 -36.98
C ILE A 566 8.70 1.76 -38.06
N SER A 567 7.52 2.17 -37.63
CA SER A 567 6.45 2.64 -38.53
C SER A 567 6.27 4.16 -38.47
N TYR A 568 6.46 4.74 -37.28
CA TYR A 568 6.36 6.17 -37.03
C TYR A 568 7.61 6.69 -36.32
N ILE A 569 8.04 7.90 -36.66
CA ILE A 569 9.18 8.57 -36.03
C ILE A 569 8.67 9.88 -35.45
N TYR A 570 8.83 10.06 -34.15
CA TYR A 570 8.47 11.26 -33.44
C TYR A 570 9.70 12.15 -33.26
N VAL A 571 9.59 13.43 -33.63
CA VAL A 571 10.62 14.44 -33.38
C VAL A 571 9.96 15.69 -32.80
N GLY A 572 10.02 15.83 -31.49
CA GLY A 572 9.57 17.02 -30.76
C GLY A 572 10.73 17.81 -30.15
N ARG A 573 10.38 18.74 -29.25
CA ARG A 573 11.36 19.57 -28.52
C ARG A 573 12.39 18.71 -27.76
N LEU A 574 11.96 17.62 -27.13
CA LEU A 574 12.83 16.72 -26.39
C LEU A 574 13.85 16.04 -27.29
N GLU A 575 13.41 15.46 -28.41
CA GLU A 575 14.31 14.80 -29.36
C GLU A 575 15.36 15.79 -29.92
N ARG A 576 14.95 17.03 -30.22
CA ARG A 576 15.86 18.12 -30.65
C ARG A 576 16.84 18.58 -29.57
N THR A 577 16.52 18.34 -28.29
CA THR A 577 17.38 18.70 -27.17
C THR A 577 18.46 17.65 -26.95
N VAL A 578 18.14 16.37 -27.18
CA VAL A 578 19.01 15.24 -26.87
C VAL A 578 19.92 14.85 -28.02
N TYR A 579 19.42 14.91 -29.25
CA TYR A 579 20.11 14.38 -30.42
C TYR A 579 20.69 15.49 -31.30
N ASP A 580 21.79 15.16 -31.98
CA ASP A 580 22.50 16.10 -32.85
C ASP A 580 21.62 16.55 -34.04
N PRO A 581 21.55 17.86 -34.36
CA PRO A 581 20.78 18.36 -35.49
C PRO A 581 21.12 17.70 -36.84
N ILE A 582 22.38 17.28 -37.05
CA ILE A 582 22.83 16.58 -38.25
C ILE A 582 22.10 15.25 -38.39
N GLY A 583 21.96 14.52 -37.29
CA GLY A 583 21.24 13.25 -37.25
C GLY A 583 19.74 13.42 -37.51
N LEU A 584 19.13 14.49 -36.98
CA LEU A 584 17.71 14.76 -37.18
C LEU A 584 17.38 15.26 -38.60
N ALA A 585 18.28 16.03 -39.21
CA ALA A 585 18.11 16.56 -40.56
C ALA A 585 18.02 15.45 -41.63
N LYS A 586 18.50 14.23 -41.34
CA LYS A 586 18.33 13.09 -42.26
C LYS A 586 16.87 12.78 -42.54
N PHE A 587 15.97 12.96 -41.57
CA PHE A 587 14.57 12.56 -41.75
C PHE A 587 13.88 13.40 -42.81
N ASP A 588 14.25 14.69 -42.93
CA ASP A 588 13.76 15.54 -44.01
C ASP A 588 14.30 15.11 -45.38
N ARG A 589 15.58 14.74 -45.46
CA ARG A 589 16.16 14.14 -46.70
C ARG A 589 15.48 12.82 -47.07
N MET A 590 15.16 11.98 -46.08
CA MET A 590 14.42 10.74 -46.31
C MET A 590 12.98 10.98 -46.78
N VAL A 591 12.37 12.14 -46.47
CA VAL A 591 11.10 12.56 -47.06
C VAL A 591 11.29 12.94 -48.54
N GLU A 592 12.34 13.69 -48.86
CA GLU A 592 12.69 14.07 -50.24
C GLU A 592 12.97 12.85 -51.13
N GLU A 593 13.63 11.84 -50.58
CA GLU A 593 13.95 10.57 -51.27
C GLU A 593 12.76 9.59 -51.30
N GLY A 594 11.65 9.90 -50.63
CA GLY A 594 10.39 9.16 -50.67
C GLY A 594 10.22 8.07 -49.60
N TYR A 595 11.26 7.78 -48.81
CA TYR A 595 11.23 6.75 -47.75
C TYR A 595 10.27 7.10 -46.61
N LEU A 596 10.08 8.39 -46.32
CA LEU A 596 9.21 8.90 -45.27
C LEU A 596 8.14 9.85 -45.81
N THR A 597 7.03 9.94 -45.11
CA THR A 597 6.02 11.00 -45.29
C THR A 597 5.83 11.75 -43.97
N VAL A 598 5.34 12.99 -44.03
CA VAL A 598 5.06 13.81 -42.84
C VAL A 598 3.54 13.94 -42.67
N PRO A 599 2.88 12.98 -42.02
CA PRO A 599 1.44 13.04 -41.84
C PRO A 599 0.97 14.07 -40.80
N TYR A 600 1.88 14.57 -39.95
CA TYR A 600 1.57 15.62 -38.96
C TYR A 600 2.79 16.49 -38.67
N SER A 601 2.55 17.80 -38.54
CA SER A 601 3.52 18.78 -38.04
C SER A 601 2.79 19.93 -37.37
N ASN A 602 3.29 20.38 -36.22
CA ASN A 602 3.00 21.69 -35.63
C ASN A 602 4.33 22.45 -35.43
N GLU A 603 4.32 23.51 -34.60
CA GLU A 603 5.48 24.38 -34.40
C GLU A 603 6.70 23.65 -33.81
N GLU A 604 6.51 22.74 -32.87
CA GLU A 604 7.61 22.05 -32.15
C GLU A 604 7.71 20.54 -32.45
N VAL A 605 6.65 19.92 -32.99
CA VAL A 605 6.56 18.48 -33.22
C VAL A 605 6.36 18.19 -34.71
N ARG A 606 7.14 17.23 -35.22
CA ARG A 606 6.94 16.60 -36.52
C ARG A 606 6.89 15.08 -36.35
N ILE A 607 5.88 14.46 -36.94
CA ILE A 607 5.74 13.01 -36.98
C ILE A 607 6.00 12.57 -38.42
N TYR A 608 6.91 11.62 -38.59
CA TYR A 608 7.17 10.96 -39.87
C TYR A 608 6.53 9.58 -39.87
N ARG A 609 6.09 9.13 -41.04
CA ARG A 609 5.59 7.77 -41.28
C ARG A 609 6.43 7.10 -42.36
N VAL A 610 6.83 5.87 -42.08
CA VAL A 610 7.62 5.04 -42.99
C VAL A 610 6.76 4.54 -44.16
N VAL A 611 7.30 4.62 -45.38
CA VAL A 611 6.63 4.15 -46.60
C VAL A 611 7.07 2.72 -46.92
N GLU A 612 6.24 1.73 -46.57
CA GLU A 612 6.54 0.30 -46.71
C GLU A 612 6.93 -0.16 -48.12
N ARG A 613 6.54 0.56 -49.18
CA ARG A 613 6.84 0.17 -50.58
C ARG A 613 8.30 0.42 -50.99
N GLN A 614 9.10 1.11 -50.17
CA GLN A 614 10.47 1.50 -50.51
C GLN A 614 11.53 0.99 -49.52
N LEU A 615 11.14 0.12 -48.59
CA LEU A 615 12.05 -0.51 -47.60
C LEU A 615 12.64 -1.85 -48.05
#